data_AF-A0A2T7FSP2-F1
#
_entry.id   AF-A0A2T7FSP2-F1
#
_cell.length_a   1.000
_cell.length_b   1.000
_cell.length_c   1.000
_cell.angle_alpha   90.00
_cell.angle_beta   90.00
_cell.angle_gamma   90.00
#
_symmetry.space_group_name_H-M   'P 1'
#
loop_
_entity.id
_entity.type
_entity.pdbx_description
1 polymer ?
#
loop_
_entity_poly.entity_id
_entity_poly.type
_entity_poly.pdbx_seq_one_letter_code
_entity_poly.pdbx_strand_id
1 'polypeptide(L)'
;MRFVAHGFSQKEGIDYEETFAPVARYTSIRTVLALAAAMKWKIHQMDVKTTFLNGVVEEEVYVEQPLGFEIHDRESYVCRLKKALYGLKQAPRTWYGRMDSFLSSLGFTKSKADSNL
;
A
#
# COMPACT_ATOMS: atom_id res chain seq x y z
N MET A 1 -9.54 -4.41 18.20
CA MET A 1 -9.01 -3.03 18.17
C MET A 1 -8.17 -2.87 16.91
N ARG A 2 -8.26 -1.73 16.20
CA ARG A 2 -7.49 -1.46 14.97
C ARG A 2 -6.38 -0.46 15.28
N PHE A 3 -5.13 -0.84 15.05
CA PHE A 3 -3.99 0.07 15.17
C PHE A 3 -3.83 0.86 13.87
N VAL A 4 -3.90 2.18 13.96
CA VAL A 4 -3.92 3.10 12.82
C VAL A 4 -2.87 4.16 13.07
N ALA A 5 -2.04 4.43 12.06
CA ALA A 5 -1.07 5.52 12.13
C ALA A 5 -1.78 6.88 11.99
N HIS A 6 -1.29 7.88 12.72
CA HIS A 6 -1.79 9.24 12.64
C HIS A 6 -1.19 9.99 11.44
N GLY A 7 -1.51 9.60 10.20
CA GLY A 7 -0.90 10.19 9.00
C GLY A 7 -1.05 11.71 8.85
N PHE A 8 -2.03 12.32 9.51
CA PHE A 8 -2.18 13.77 9.52
C PHE A 8 -1.02 14.49 10.24
N SER A 9 -0.30 13.80 11.14
CA SER A 9 0.88 14.36 11.80
C SER A 9 2.17 14.17 11.00
N GLN A 10 2.14 13.42 9.89
CA GLN A 10 3.31 13.20 9.03
C GLN A 10 3.64 14.44 8.19
N LYS A 11 4.93 14.76 8.13
CA LYS A 11 5.52 15.87 7.37
C LYS A 11 6.27 15.36 6.15
N GLU A 12 5.96 15.94 5.00
CA GLU A 12 6.69 15.69 3.76
C GLU A 12 8.16 16.12 3.88
N GLY A 13 9.08 15.33 3.31
CA GLY A 13 10.52 15.53 3.41
C GLY A 13 11.13 15.12 4.75
N ILE A 14 10.31 14.66 5.71
CA ILE A 14 10.77 14.09 6.98
C ILE A 14 10.27 12.66 7.13
N ASP A 15 8.94 12.46 7.11
CA ASP A 15 8.30 11.17 7.37
C ASP A 15 7.94 10.40 6.09
N TYR A 16 7.92 11.09 4.95
CA TYR A 16 7.69 10.53 3.62
C TYR A 16 8.16 11.51 2.53
N GLU A 17 8.49 10.99 1.35
CA GLU A 17 8.81 11.81 0.17
C GLU A 17 7.68 11.82 -0.85
N GLU A 18 7.09 10.65 -1.18
CA GLU A 18 6.05 10.54 -2.19
C GLU A 18 4.91 9.63 -1.73
N THR A 19 3.68 9.98 -2.06
CA THR A 19 2.47 9.27 -1.62
C THR A 19 1.68 8.66 -2.78
N PHE A 20 2.02 9.03 -4.00
CA PHE A 20 1.25 8.67 -5.19
C PHE A 20 1.34 7.16 -5.49
N ALA A 21 0.18 6.57 -5.76
CA ALA A 21 0.02 5.18 -6.19
C ALA A 21 -0.96 5.14 -7.39
N PRO A 22 -0.54 4.58 -8.54
CA PRO A 22 -1.41 4.50 -9.72
C PRO A 22 -2.67 3.66 -9.46
N VAL A 23 -3.81 4.12 -9.99
CA VAL A 23 -5.07 3.39 -10.00
C VAL A 23 -5.49 3.13 -11.45
N ALA A 24 -5.90 1.89 -11.73
CA ALA A 24 -6.40 1.51 -13.05
C ALA A 24 -7.65 2.32 -13.41
N ARG A 25 -7.76 2.79 -14.66
CA ARG A 25 -8.93 3.55 -15.10
C ARG A 25 -10.12 2.62 -15.31
N TYR A 26 -11.33 3.11 -15.03
CA TYR A 26 -12.56 2.37 -15.32
C TYR A 26 -12.71 2.02 -16.80
N THR A 27 -12.14 2.81 -17.71
CA THR A 27 -12.09 2.48 -19.14
C THR A 27 -11.31 1.20 -19.38
N SER A 28 -10.09 1.10 -18.84
CA SER A 28 -9.22 -0.07 -18.97
C SER A 28 -9.84 -1.31 -18.34
N ILE A 29 -10.42 -1.18 -17.14
CA ILE A 29 -11.15 -2.27 -16.48
C ILE A 29 -12.31 -2.75 -17.37
N ARG A 30 -13.18 -1.84 -17.83
CA ARG A 30 -14.33 -2.21 -18.69
C ARG A 30 -13.89 -2.85 -20.00
N THR A 31 -12.82 -2.36 -20.62
CA THR A 31 -12.28 -2.94 -21.86
C THR A 31 -11.78 -4.37 -21.64
N VAL A 32 -11.03 -4.63 -20.56
CA VAL A 32 -10.57 -6.00 -20.23
C VAL A 32 -11.76 -6.93 -19.97
N LEU A 33 -12.78 -6.46 -19.23
CA LEU A 33 -14.00 -7.24 -18.98
C LEU A 33 -14.77 -7.55 -20.27
N ALA A 34 -14.90 -6.59 -21.18
CA ALA A 34 -15.58 -6.78 -22.47
C ALA A 34 -14.84 -7.79 -23.36
N LEU A 35 -13.51 -7.71 -23.42
CA LEU A 35 -12.68 -8.69 -24.14
C LEU A 35 -12.82 -10.08 -23.54
N ALA A 36 -12.76 -10.20 -22.22
CA ALA A 36 -12.91 -11.48 -21.55
C ALA A 36 -14.29 -12.11 -21.83
N ALA A 37 -15.36 -11.32 -21.85
CA ALA A 37 -16.70 -11.79 -22.20
C ALA A 37 -16.77 -12.25 -23.67
N ALA A 38 -16.23 -11.47 -24.61
CA ALA A 38 -16.22 -11.80 -26.03
C ALA A 38 -15.40 -13.06 -26.35
N MET A 39 -14.27 -13.23 -25.65
CA MET A 39 -13.33 -14.34 -25.86
C MET A 39 -13.60 -15.55 -24.95
N LYS A 40 -14.67 -15.49 -24.14
CA LYS A 40 -15.03 -16.52 -23.14
C LYS A 40 -13.89 -16.84 -22.17
N TRP A 41 -13.11 -15.83 -21.79
CA TRP A 41 -12.03 -15.97 -20.81
C TRP A 41 -12.60 -16.06 -19.39
N LYS A 42 -11.95 -16.87 -18.55
CA LYS A 42 -12.25 -16.92 -17.12
C LYS A 42 -11.61 -15.73 -16.42
N ILE A 43 -12.38 -15.08 -15.56
CA ILE A 43 -11.92 -13.96 -14.73
C ILE A 43 -11.85 -14.45 -13.30
N HIS A 44 -10.72 -14.16 -12.64
CA HIS A 44 -10.52 -14.43 -11.23
C HIS A 44 -10.37 -13.09 -10.50
N GLN A 45 -11.14 -12.92 -9.42
CA GLN A 45 -11.06 -11.76 -8.54
C GLN A 45 -10.42 -12.18 -7.22
N MET A 46 -9.52 -11.35 -6.71
CA MET A 46 -8.90 -11.52 -5.39
C MET A 46 -9.06 -10.23 -4.60
N ASP A 47 -9.56 -10.34 -3.37
CA ASP A 47 -9.54 -9.27 -2.39
C ASP A 47 -8.41 -9.56 -1.38
N VAL A 48 -7.40 -8.70 -1.36
CA VAL A 48 -6.25 -8.88 -0.48
C VAL A 48 -6.57 -8.23 0.86
N LYS A 49 -6.68 -9.03 1.91
CA LYS A 49 -6.84 -8.50 3.27
C LYS A 49 -5.52 -7.91 3.76
N THR A 50 -5.60 -6.82 4.52
CA THR A 50 -4.43 -6.20 5.18
C THR A 50 -3.27 -5.86 4.23
N THR A 51 -3.58 -5.39 3.01
CA THR A 51 -2.60 -5.03 1.96
C THR A 51 -1.43 -4.21 2.47
N PHE A 52 -1.68 -3.19 3.29
CA PHE A 52 -0.62 -2.31 3.79
C PHE A 52 0.41 -3.05 4.66
N LEU A 53 0.03 -4.09 5.41
CA LEU A 53 0.97 -4.89 6.21
C LEU A 53 1.91 -5.75 5.36
N ASN A 54 1.67 -5.84 4.05
CA ASN A 54 2.58 -6.49 3.11
C ASN A 54 3.58 -5.52 2.49
N GLY A 55 3.38 -4.20 2.65
CA GLY A 55 4.33 -3.17 2.27
C GLY A 55 5.41 -3.00 3.33
N VAL A 56 6.67 -2.89 2.90
CA VAL A 56 7.81 -2.56 3.76
C VAL A 56 7.98 -1.05 3.77
N VAL A 57 8.04 -0.43 4.95
CA VAL A 57 8.31 1.01 5.07
C VAL A 57 9.83 1.17 5.11
N GLU A 58 10.38 1.81 4.08
CA GLU A 58 11.82 2.08 3.99
C GLU A 58 12.18 3.35 4.77
N GLU A 59 11.23 4.28 4.90
CA GLU A 59 11.41 5.52 5.67
C GLU A 59 11.46 5.25 7.19
N GLU A 60 12.16 6.09 7.94
CA GLU A 60 12.18 6.01 9.40
C GLU A 60 10.92 6.62 10.01
N VAL A 61 9.84 5.84 10.05
CA VAL A 61 8.58 6.27 10.68
C VAL A 61 8.46 5.69 12.10
N TYR A 62 8.16 6.55 13.05
CA TYR A 62 7.92 6.20 14.45
C TYR A 62 6.45 6.44 14.82
N VAL A 63 5.91 5.59 15.69
CA VAL A 63 4.56 5.73 16.26
C VAL A 63 4.61 5.56 17.76
N GLU A 64 3.63 6.11 18.45
CA GLU A 64 3.41 5.85 19.86
C GLU A 64 3.22 4.35 20.13
N GLN A 65 3.53 3.94 21.35
CA GLN A 65 3.28 2.56 21.78
C GLN A 65 1.78 2.24 21.64
N PRO A 66 1.44 1.09 21.04
CA PRO A 66 0.03 0.69 20.95
C PRO A 66 -0.56 0.52 22.35
N LEU A 67 -1.82 0.94 22.53
CA LEU A 67 -2.54 0.74 23.78
C LEU A 67 -2.54 -0.74 24.20
N GLY A 68 -2.10 -1.01 25.42
CA GLY A 68 -1.93 -2.34 26.00
C GLY A 68 -0.58 -3.01 25.71
N PHE A 69 0.34 -2.31 25.02
CA PHE A 69 1.69 -2.77 24.71
C PHE A 69 2.76 -1.79 25.23
N GLU A 70 2.37 -0.81 26.04
CA GLU A 70 3.29 0.11 26.69
C GLU A 70 4.20 -0.64 27.66
N ILE A 71 5.50 -0.33 27.60
CA ILE A 71 6.49 -0.91 28.51
C ILE A 71 6.52 -0.08 29.79
N HIS A 72 6.33 -0.74 30.95
CA HIS A 72 6.42 -0.10 32.26
C HIS A 72 7.76 0.62 32.45
N ASP A 73 7.72 1.82 33.03
CA ASP A 73 8.87 2.73 33.22
C ASP A 73 9.50 3.23 31.90
N ARG A 74 8.81 3.04 30.77
CA ARG A 74 9.25 3.45 29.42
C ARG A 74 8.10 3.96 28.56
N GLU A 75 7.17 4.69 29.17
CA GLU A 75 5.96 5.20 28.52
C GLU A 75 6.29 6.18 27.38
N SER A 76 7.42 6.88 27.46
CA SER A 76 7.89 7.81 26.43
C SER A 76 8.53 7.15 25.21
N TYR A 77 8.69 5.82 25.19
CA TYR A 77 9.28 5.14 24.05
C TYR A 77 8.33 5.14 22.85
N VAL A 78 8.93 5.08 21.67
CA VAL A 78 8.23 5.00 20.39
C VAL A 78 8.62 3.74 19.64
N CYS A 79 7.70 3.25 18.82
CA CYS A 79 7.90 2.07 17.98
C CYS A 79 8.29 2.49 16.57
N ARG A 80 9.41 1.97 16.06
CA ARG A 80 9.76 2.12 14.64
C ARG A 80 8.94 1.16 13.80
N LEU A 81 8.25 1.69 12.78
CA LEU A 81 7.51 0.87 11.83
C LEU A 81 8.46 0.19 10.83
N LYS A 82 8.28 -1.11 10.63
CA LYS A 82 8.94 -1.89 9.57
C LYS A 82 8.01 -2.23 8.40
N LYS A 83 6.70 -2.07 8.63
CA LYS A 83 5.63 -2.41 7.69
C LYS A 83 4.63 -1.29 7.63
N ALA A 84 4.01 -1.10 6.47
CA ALA A 84 3.08 0.00 6.29
C ALA A 84 1.80 -0.25 7.09
N LEU A 85 1.35 0.79 7.79
CA LEU A 85 0.09 0.77 8.52
C LEU A 85 -0.96 1.59 7.79
N TYR A 86 -2.22 1.22 8.00
CA TYR A 86 -3.32 2.09 7.61
C TYR A 86 -3.14 3.45 8.28
N GLY A 87 -3.41 4.52 7.53
CA GLY A 87 -3.24 5.88 8.00
C GLY A 87 -1.90 6.51 7.62
N LEU A 88 -0.86 5.73 7.26
CA LEU A 88 0.35 6.35 6.69
C LEU A 88 0.06 6.92 5.31
N LYS A 89 0.58 8.12 5.04
CA LYS A 89 0.39 8.81 3.77
C LYS A 89 0.99 8.03 2.59
N GLN A 90 2.13 7.37 2.80
CA GLN A 90 2.81 6.57 1.77
C GLN A 90 2.30 5.11 1.66
N ALA A 91 1.41 4.64 2.55
CA ALA A 91 0.98 3.23 2.55
C ALA A 91 0.45 2.72 1.20
N PRO A 92 -0.38 3.48 0.44
CA PRO A 92 -0.83 3.04 -0.89
C PRO A 92 0.34 2.83 -1.87
N ARG A 93 1.33 3.74 -1.85
CA ARG A 93 2.53 3.66 -2.69
C ARG A 93 3.38 2.45 -2.32
N THR A 94 3.61 2.25 -1.03
CA THR A 94 4.38 1.10 -0.54
C THR A 94 3.76 -0.22 -1.00
N TRP A 95 2.43 -0.32 -0.91
CA TRP A 95 1.70 -1.48 -1.41
C TRP A 95 1.82 -1.65 -2.93
N TYR A 96 1.68 -0.56 -3.69
CA TYR A 96 1.86 -0.58 -5.14
C TYR A 96 3.26 -1.10 -5.53
N GLY A 97 4.32 -0.58 -4.91
CA GLY A 97 5.69 -1.03 -5.19
C GLY A 97 5.91 -2.52 -4.90
N ARG A 98 5.30 -3.03 -3.81
CA ARG A 98 5.32 -4.47 -3.48
C ARG A 98 4.64 -5.30 -4.56
N MET A 99 3.44 -4.89 -4.99
CA MET A 99 2.67 -5.58 -6.03
C MET A 99 3.37 -5.54 -7.39
N ASP A 100 3.94 -4.39 -7.75
CA ASP A 100 4.68 -4.20 -8.98
C ASP A 100 5.90 -5.14 -9.05
N SER A 101 6.68 -5.20 -7.97
CA SER A 101 7.83 -6.10 -7.85
C SER A 101 7.42 -7.57 -7.94
N PHE A 102 6.34 -7.93 -7.24
CA PHE A 102 5.82 -9.30 -7.24
C PHE A 102 5.34 -9.72 -8.64
N LEU A 103 4.52 -8.91 -9.31
CA LEU A 103 4.03 -9.18 -10.65
C LEU A 103 5.16 -9.22 -11.69
N SER A 104 6.13 -8.30 -11.57
CA SER A 104 7.32 -8.32 -12.42
C SER A 104 8.13 -9.60 -12.25
N SER A 105 8.26 -10.11 -11.01
CA SER A 105 8.95 -11.38 -10.74
C SER A 105 8.25 -12.60 -11.36
N LEU A 106 6.94 -12.49 -11.63
CA LEU A 106 6.15 -13.49 -12.35
C LEU A 106 6.15 -13.29 -13.88
N GLY A 107 6.89 -12.30 -14.40
CA GLY A 107 7.00 -12.01 -15.82
C GLY A 107 5.92 -11.09 -16.41
N PHE A 108 5.07 -10.49 -15.57
CA PHE A 108 4.08 -9.52 -16.04
C PHE A 108 4.74 -8.17 -16.37
N THR A 109 4.17 -7.46 -17.34
CA THR A 109 4.60 -6.11 -17.73
C THR A 109 3.47 -5.11 -17.49
N LYS A 110 3.82 -3.93 -16.99
CA LYS A 110 2.88 -2.82 -16.81
C LYS A 110 2.29 -2.37 -18.15
N SER A 111 0.97 -2.19 -18.16
CA SER A 111 0.27 -1.62 -19.31
C SER A 111 0.62 -0.14 -19.48
N LYS A 112 0.84 0.30 -20.73
CA LYS A 112 1.03 1.72 -21.07
C LYS A 112 -0.28 2.50 -21.15
N ALA A 113 -1.44 1.81 -21.14
CA ALA A 113 -2.75 2.44 -21.29
C ALA A 113 -3.15 3.31 -20.09
N ASP A 114 -2.63 2.99 -18.91
CA ASP A 114 -2.86 3.71 -17.65
C ASP A 114 -1.55 4.31 -17.13
N SER A 115 -0.78 4.98 -18.01
CA SER A 115 0.40 5.75 -17.60
C SER A 115 -0.08 6.97 -16.79
N ASN A 116 -0.29 6.78 -15.49
CA ASN A 116 -0.51 7.87 -14.56
C ASN A 116 0.86 8.33 -14.06
N LEU A 117 1.41 9.31 -14.77
CA LEU A 117 2.28 10.35 -14.20
C LEU A 117 1.40 11.57 -13.95
#